data_AF-A0A815IJ89-F1
#
_entry.id   AF-A0A815IJ89-F1
#
_cell.length_a   1.000
_cell.length_b   1.000
_cell.length_c   1.000
_cell.angle_alpha   90.00
_cell.angle_beta   90.00
_cell.angle_gamma   90.00
#
_symmetry.space_group_name_H-M   'P 1'
#
loop_
_entity.id
_entity.type
_entity.pdbx_description
1 polymer ?
#
loop_
_entity_poly.entity_id
_entity_poly.type
_entity_poly.pdbx_seq_one_letter_code
_entity_poly.pdbx_strand_id
1 'polypeptide(L)' 'MEAVAKALLTVIQEVFITDLWLSLELMLVRPINNKTFRLDNILERVINTRVHVYVKLSKVSLIFELKITYK' A
#
# COMPACT_ATOMS: atom_id res chain seq x y z
N MET A 1 -3.26 9.93 -8.51
CA MET A 1 -2.96 8.54 -8.12
C MET A 1 -4.21 7.65 -8.09
N GLU A 2 -5.36 8.14 -8.55
CA GLU A 2 -6.61 7.36 -8.62
C GLU A 2 -6.50 6.05 -9.40
N ALA A 3 -5.80 6.05 -10.54
CA ALA A 3 -5.58 4.83 -11.32
C ALA A 3 -4.85 3.75 -10.52
N VAL A 4 -3.86 4.12 -9.71
CA VAL A 4 -3.11 3.20 -8.83
C VAL A 4 -4.02 2.66 -7.73
N ALA A 5 -4.80 3.53 -7.08
CA ALA A 5 -5.76 3.10 -6.07
C ALA A 5 -6.80 2.13 -6.63
N LYS A 6 -7.33 2.39 -7.84
CA LYS A 6 -8.27 1.49 -8.51
C LYS A 6 -7.61 0.16 -8.85
N ALA A 7 -6.39 0.17 -9.40
CA ALA A 7 -5.66 -1.05 -9.74
C ALA A 7 -5.40 -1.93 -8.51
N LEU A 8 -5.01 -1.33 -7.38
CA LEU A 8 -4.82 -2.02 -6.11
C LEU A 8 -6.13 -2.64 -5.60
N LEU A 9 -7.27 -1.96 -5.73
CA LEU A 9 -8.55 -2.49 -5.27
C LEU A 9 -9.12 -3.61 -6.15
N THR A 10 -8.65 -3.74 -7.39
CA THR A 10 -9.11 -4.77 -8.35
C THR A 10 -8.15 -5.95 -8.48
N VAL A 11 -7.03 -5.95 -7.76
CA VAL A 11 -6.02 -6.99 -7.86
C VAL A 11 -6.53 -8.31 -7.27
N ILE A 12 -6.15 -9.42 -7.90
CA ILE A 12 -6.64 -10.76 -7.53
C ILE A 12 -5.53 -11.75 -7.14
N GLN A 13 -4.26 -11.43 -7.41
CA GLN A 13 -3.14 -12.35 -7.18
C GLN A 13 -2.01 -11.68 -6.40
N GLU A 14 -1.29 -10.75 -7.04
CA GLU A 14 -0.04 -10.21 -6.49
C GLU A 14 0.08 -8.70 -6.74
N VAL A 15 0.68 -8.00 -5.78
CA VAL A 15 1.06 -6.59 -5.90
C VAL A 15 2.57 -6.48 -5.68
N PHE A 16 3.27 -5.84 -6.62
CA PHE A 16 4.67 -5.52 -6.50
C PHE A 16 4.84 -4.00 -6.37
N ILE A 17 5.46 -3.55 -5.28
CA ILE A 17 5.74 -2.14 -5.03
C ILE A 17 7.24 -1.95 -4.99
N THR A 18 7.75 -1.08 -5.85
CA THR A 18 9.15 -0.65 -5.83
C THR A 18 9.20 0.85 -5.67
N ASP A 19 9.82 1.34 -4.60
CA ASP A 19 9.88 2.78 -4.35
C ASP A 19 11.20 3.19 -3.69
N LEU A 20 11.59 4.45 -3.89
CA LEU A 20 12.68 5.08 -3.15
C LEU A 20 12.24 5.41 -1.71
N TRP A 21 11.00 5.87 -1.55
CA TRP A 21 10.40 6.20 -0.25
C TRP A 21 8.90 5.93 -0.28
N LEU A 22 8.44 5.03 0.58
CA LEU A 22 7.02 4.67 0.67
C LEU A 22 6.42 5.18 1.98
N SER A 23 5.51 6.15 1.90
CA SER A 23 4.70 6.56 3.03
C SER A 23 3.37 5.81 3.03
N LEU A 24 3.19 4.92 4.00
CA LEU A 24 1.95 4.15 4.18
C LEU A 24 0.74 5.04 4.47
N GLU A 25 0.95 6.22 5.04
CA GLU A 25 -0.12 7.17 5.37
C GLU A 25 -0.51 8.09 4.18
N LEU A 26 0.05 7.85 3.00
CA LEU A 26 -0.21 8.65 1.80
C LEU A 26 -1.66 8.47 1.31
N MET A 27 -2.36 9.58 1.06
CA MET A 27 -3.67 9.60 0.41
C MET A 27 -3.52 9.55 -1.11
N LEU A 28 -4.00 8.48 -1.76
CA LEU A 28 -3.87 8.26 -3.20
C LEU A 28 -4.93 9.00 -4.05
N VAL A 29 -6.05 9.39 -3.43
CA VAL A 29 -7.20 10.03 -4.10
C VAL A 29 -7.58 11.31 -3.36
N ARG A 30 -7.97 12.35 -4.11
CA ARG A 30 -8.43 13.65 -3.60
C ARG A 30 -9.73 14.05 -4.33
N PRO A 31 -10.65 14.83 -3.72
CA PRO A 31 -10.60 15.37 -2.36
C PRO A 31 -10.69 14.28 -1.27
N ILE A 32 -10.14 14.58 -0.10
CA ILE A 32 -10.10 13.64 1.02
C ILE A 32 -11.44 13.71 1.75
N ASN A 33 -12.35 12.80 1.37
CA ASN A 33 -13.66 12.70 2.04
C ASN A 33 -13.60 11.75 3.25
N ASN A 34 -12.67 10.80 3.24
CA ASN A 34 -12.41 9.84 4.33
C ASN A 34 -11.02 9.20 4.14
N LYS A 35 -10.64 8.25 5.02
CA LYS A 35 -9.36 7.53 4.95
C LYS A 35 -9.39 6.30 4.02
N THR A 36 -10.45 6.08 3.23
CA THR A 36 -10.62 4.87 2.39
C THR A 36 -9.46 4.69 1.41
N PHE A 37 -8.95 5.79 0.88
CA PHE A 37 -7.88 5.78 -0.13
C PHE A 37 -6.49 6.07 0.44
N ARG A 38 -6.29 5.87 1.75
CA ARG A 38 -4.96 5.88 2.35
C ARG A 38 -4.26 4.56 2.01
N LEU A 39 -2.98 4.63 1.64
CA LEU A 39 -2.25 3.49 1.09
C LEU A 39 -2.28 2.27 2.03
N ASP A 40 -2.02 2.46 3.32
CA ASP A 40 -2.12 1.41 4.34
C ASP A 40 -3.49 0.73 4.37
N ASN A 41 -4.58 1.50 4.36
CA ASN A 41 -5.95 0.98 4.39
C ASN A 41 -6.29 0.21 3.10
N ILE A 42 -5.75 0.63 1.95
CA ILE A 42 -5.91 -0.10 0.70
C ILE A 42 -5.15 -1.43 0.78
N LEU A 43 -3.88 -1.40 1.23
CA LEU A 43 -3.06 -2.60 1.32
C LEU A 43 -3.63 -3.62 2.33
N GLU A 44 -4.16 -3.16 3.46
CA GLU A 44 -4.84 -4.01 4.43
C GLU A 44 -6.03 -4.74 3.79
N ARG A 45 -6.87 -4.03 3.04
CA ARG A 45 -8.01 -4.64 2.31
C ARG A 45 -7.54 -5.67 1.29
N VAL A 46 -6.48 -5.37 0.56
CA VAL A 46 -5.91 -6.26 -0.47
C VAL A 46 -5.32 -7.53 0.15
N ILE A 47 -4.58 -7.41 1.26
CA ILE A 47 -4.00 -8.57 1.95
C ILE A 47 -5.11 -9.47 2.52
N ASN A 48 -6.19 -8.87 3.04
CA ASN A 48 -7.35 -9.61 3.54
C ASN A 48 -8.08 -10.43 2.46
N THR A 49 -7.88 -10.12 1.17
CA THR A 49 -8.44 -10.89 0.05
C THR A 49 -7.51 -11.98 -0.50
N ARG A 50 -6.51 -12.43 0.27
CA ARG A 50 -5.49 -13.42 -0.12
C ARG A 50 -4.56 -12.99 -1.25
N VAL A 51 -4.36 -11.69 -1.42
CA VAL A 51 -3.37 -11.15 -2.36
C VAL A 51 -2.03 -11.02 -1.66
N HIS A 52 -0.96 -11.48 -2.30
CA HIS A 52 0.39 -11.31 -1.79
C HIS A 52 0.96 -9.95 -2.21
N VAL A 53 1.47 -9.19 -1.24
CA VAL A 53 2.07 -7.87 -1.48
C VAL A 53 3.57 -7.94 -1.22
N TYR A 54 4.37 -7.66 -2.25
CA TYR A 54 5.82 -7.63 -2.20
C TYR A 54 6.31 -6.19 -2.32
N VAL A 55 7.08 -5.73 -1.34
CA VAL A 55 7.59 -4.35 -1.31
C VAL A 55 9.11 -4.37 -1.32
N LYS A 56 9.71 -3.69 -2.30
CA LYS A 56 11.14 -3.43 -2.38
C LYS A 56 11.38 -1.93 -2.23
N LEU A 57 11.86 -1.54 -1.05
CA LEU A 57 12.31 -0.17 -0.80
C LEU A 57 13.78 -0.04 -1.16
N SER A 58 14.12 1.01 -1.92
CA SER A 58 15.52 1.37 -2.11
C SER A 58 16.11 1.81 -0.78
N LYS A 59 17.34 1.37 -0.50
CA LYS A 59 18.01 1.59 0.78
C LYS A 59 18.50 3.03 0.86
N VAL A 60 17.61 3.95 1.24
CA VAL A 60 18.01 5.24 1.82
C VAL A 60 17.79 5.10 3.33
N SER A 61 18.89 5.22 4.07
CA SER A 61 19.07 4.90 5.49
C SER A 61 18.07 5.56 6.45
N LEU A 62 16.81 5.13 6.48
CA LEU A 62 15.83 5.54 7.48
C LEU A 62 15.02 4.32 7.92
N ILE A 63 15.16 4.00 9.21
CA ILE A 63 14.53 2.88 9.90
C ILE A 63 13.04 3.20 10.02
N PHE A 64 12.19 2.45 9.31
CA PHE A 64 10.76 2.35 9.63
C PHE A 64 10.52 0.97 10.23
N GLU A 65 9.94 0.93 11.43
CA GLU A 65 9.49 -0.29 12.09
C GLU A 65 8.23 -0.79 11.37
N LEU A 66 8.44 -1.51 10.25
CA LEU A 66 7.38 -2.27 9.60
C LEU A 66 6.99 -3.44 10.51
N LYS A 67 6.05 -3.22 11.43
CA LYS A 67 5.35 -4.33 12.12
C LYS A 67 4.39 -4.99 11.15
N ILE A 68 4.92 -5.83 10.28
CA ILE A 68 4.12 -6.77 9.51
C ILE A 68 3.86 -7.97 10.41
N THR A 69 2.70 -7.99 11.07
CA THR A 69 2.26 -9.11 11.89
C THR A 69 1.26 -9.93 11.07
N TYR A 70 1.66 -11.13 10.63
CA TYR A 70 0.74 -12.12 10.10
C TYR A 70 0.33 -13.05 11.24
N LYS A 71 -0.98 -13.27 11.42
CA LYS A 71 -1.56 -14.24 12.35
C LYS A 71 -2.20 -15.38 11.55
#